data_AF-A0A439DHD2-F1
#
_entry.id   AF-A0A439DHD2-F1
#
_cell.length_a   1.000
_cell.length_b   1.000
_cell.length_c   1.000
_cell.angle_alpha   90.00
_cell.angle_beta   90.00
_cell.angle_gamma   90.00
#
_symmetry.space_group_name_H-M   'P 1'
#
loop_
_entity.id
_entity.type
_entity.pdbx_description
1 polymer ?
#
loop_
_entity_poly.entity_id
_entity_poly.type
_entity_poly.pdbx_seq_one_letter_code
_entity_poly.pdbx_strand_id
1 'polypeptide(L)'
;MRLTRWGEAVHVKEDPMLSRPNAMDEETQMAKRTLLQILVLFADTEKISKKHKLSAKAGADPPTLTTKELDLAIAACSNKMKEMSVKRQQASSFLRRTSWAIYHKSEFEELITNISKLIDNLEMLFPPPKPSFERTGDEIARNSSEQSLKSLGNASCDVDSTVRAASMGAVLGHYYSNIAVHGKAQVGDTFSDDWQGAHGMSHRYHGVLVGGSGKALMGNKYGGKSFWDD
;
A
#
# COMPACT_ATOMS: atom_id res chain seq x y z
N MET A 1 -4.83 3.70 4.02
CA MET A 1 -5.16 2.79 2.89
C MET A 1 -5.22 1.32 3.31
N ARG A 2 -4.25 0.81 4.10
CA ARG A 2 -4.21 -0.56 4.62
C ARG A 2 -5.54 -1.06 5.23
N LEU A 3 -6.11 -0.37 6.22
CA LEU A 3 -7.38 -0.78 6.85
C LEU A 3 -8.55 -0.89 5.85
N THR A 4 -8.68 0.06 4.93
CA THR A 4 -9.73 -0.01 3.90
C THR A 4 -9.50 -1.16 2.91
N ARG A 5 -8.24 -1.52 2.63
CA ARG A 5 -7.90 -2.67 1.77
C ARG A 5 -8.28 -3.98 2.46
N TRP A 6 -7.97 -4.13 3.75
CA TRP A 6 -8.39 -5.28 4.54
C TRP A 6 -9.92 -5.40 4.55
N GLY A 7 -10.64 -4.32 4.88
CA GLY A 7 -12.11 -4.33 4.95
C GLY A 7 -12.80 -4.71 3.63
N GLU A 8 -12.26 -4.26 2.50
CA GLU A 8 -12.74 -4.68 1.17
C GLU A 8 -12.48 -6.17 0.91
N ALA A 9 -11.28 -6.66 1.25
CA ALA A 9 -10.87 -8.04 1.01
C ALA A 9 -11.67 -9.07 1.83
N VAL A 10 -12.14 -8.67 3.01
CA VAL A 10 -12.97 -9.51 3.89
C VAL A 10 -14.48 -9.23 3.76
N HIS A 11 -14.89 -8.44 2.77
CA HIS A 11 -16.29 -8.07 2.55
C HIS A 11 -16.98 -7.54 3.83
N VAL A 12 -16.30 -6.65 4.57
CA VAL A 12 -16.69 -6.23 5.94
C VAL A 12 -18.11 -5.64 6.05
N LYS A 13 -18.72 -5.23 4.94
CA LYS A 13 -20.08 -4.68 4.89
C LYS A 13 -21.13 -5.74 4.56
N GLU A 14 -20.75 -6.73 3.76
CA GLU A 14 -21.65 -7.72 3.17
C GLU A 14 -21.61 -9.06 3.91
N ASP A 15 -20.45 -9.43 4.45
CA ASP A 15 -20.22 -10.71 5.09
C ASP A 15 -19.98 -10.57 6.61
N PRO A 16 -20.95 -10.97 7.46
CA PRO A 16 -20.77 -10.93 8.91
C PRO A 16 -19.65 -11.86 9.41
N MET A 17 -19.26 -12.86 8.63
CA MET A 17 -18.19 -13.81 8.92
C MET A 17 -16.83 -13.38 8.34
N LEU A 18 -16.75 -12.18 7.74
CA LEU A 18 -15.51 -11.58 7.25
C LEU A 18 -14.72 -12.49 6.29
N SER A 19 -15.42 -13.11 5.33
CA SER A 19 -14.89 -14.08 4.37
C SER A 19 -14.34 -15.37 4.99
N ARG A 20 -14.67 -15.67 6.25
CA ARG A 20 -14.19 -16.83 6.99
C ARG A 20 -15.37 -17.60 7.64
N PRO A 21 -16.03 -18.51 6.90
CA PRO A 21 -17.26 -19.19 7.35
C PRO A 21 -17.11 -20.06 8.61
N ASN A 22 -15.88 -20.44 8.96
CA ASN A 22 -15.54 -21.26 10.12
C ASN A 22 -14.94 -20.44 11.28
N ALA A 23 -15.03 -19.11 11.24
CA ALA A 23 -14.59 -18.26 12.33
C ALA A 23 -15.42 -18.53 13.59
N MET A 24 -14.75 -18.68 14.73
CA MET A 24 -15.43 -18.76 16.02
C MET A 24 -16.00 -17.39 16.40
N ASP A 25 -17.07 -17.40 17.20
CA ASP A 25 -17.66 -16.16 17.72
C ASP A 25 -16.62 -15.30 18.46
N GLU A 26 -15.71 -15.93 19.21
CA GLU A 26 -14.63 -15.26 19.92
C GLU A 26 -13.67 -14.50 19.00
N GLU A 27 -13.35 -15.06 17.83
CA GLU A 27 -12.46 -14.43 16.84
C GLU A 27 -13.15 -13.22 16.19
N THR A 28 -14.43 -13.35 15.86
CA THR A 28 -15.24 -12.25 15.34
C THR A 28 -15.39 -11.13 16.37
N GLN A 29 -15.58 -11.48 17.64
CA GLN A 29 -15.59 -10.49 18.74
C GLN A 29 -14.22 -9.84 18.93
N MET A 30 -13.13 -10.59 18.78
CA MET A 30 -11.78 -10.03 18.84
C MET A 30 -11.56 -9.00 17.74
N ALA A 31 -11.94 -9.30 16.49
CA ALA A 31 -11.84 -8.34 15.39
C ALA A 31 -12.66 -7.06 15.66
N LYS A 32 -13.88 -7.17 16.20
CA LYS A 32 -14.70 -6.01 16.61
C LYS A 32 -14.00 -5.19 17.69
N ARG A 33 -13.42 -5.83 18.71
CA ARG A 33 -12.66 -5.14 19.77
C ARG A 33 -11.44 -4.43 19.22
N THR A 34 -10.71 -5.05 18.29
CA THR A 34 -9.55 -4.43 17.63
C THR A 34 -9.94 -3.18 16.84
N LEU A 35 -11.07 -3.20 16.10
CA LEU A 35 -11.59 -2.02 15.42
C LEU A 35 -12.01 -0.91 16.41
N LEU A 36 -12.62 -1.28 17.54
CA LEU A 36 -12.95 -0.33 18.62
C LEU A 36 -11.68 0.28 19.24
N GLN A 37 -10.61 -0.50 19.43
CA GLN A 37 -9.33 0.01 19.93
C GLN A 37 -8.71 1.04 18.97
N ILE A 38 -8.85 0.88 17.66
CA ILE A 38 -8.41 1.90 16.69
C ILE A 38 -9.19 3.22 16.91
N LEU A 39 -10.50 3.15 17.18
CA LEU A 39 -11.29 4.34 17.50
C LEU A 39 -10.85 5.00 18.82
N VAL A 40 -10.53 4.20 19.83
CA VAL A 40 -10.01 4.69 21.12
C VAL A 40 -8.68 5.42 20.92
N LEU A 41 -7.76 4.87 20.13
CA LEU A 41 -6.49 5.54 19.82
C LEU A 41 -6.71 6.93 19.19
N PHE A 42 -7.63 7.06 18.23
CA PHE A 42 -7.96 8.37 17.66
C PHE A 42 -8.55 9.33 18.69
N ALA A 43 -9.43 8.86 19.57
CA ALA A 43 -10.04 9.69 20.61
C ALA A 43 -9.01 10.17 21.65
N ASP A 44 -8.08 9.29 22.04
CA ASP A 44 -7.01 9.62 22.98
C ASP A 44 -6.03 10.62 22.37
N THR A 45 -5.64 10.45 21.09
CA THR A 45 -4.79 11.43 20.40
C THR A 45 -5.51 12.77 20.19
N GLU A 46 -6.82 12.77 19.87
CA GLU A 46 -7.61 14.01 19.78
C GLU A 46 -7.66 14.75 21.13
N LYS A 47 -7.75 14.02 22.24
CA LYS A 47 -7.70 14.61 23.59
C LYS A 47 -6.37 15.31 23.86
N ILE A 48 -5.26 14.72 23.42
CA ILE A 48 -3.93 15.32 23.49
C ILE A 48 -3.88 16.60 22.65
N SER A 49 -4.39 16.55 21.41
CA SER A 49 -4.51 17.73 20.53
C SER A 49 -5.27 18.88 21.18
N LYS A 50 -6.43 18.61 21.78
CA LYS A 50 -7.23 19.61 22.50
C LYS A 50 -6.48 20.23 23.68
N LYS A 51 -5.73 19.42 24.43
CA LYS A 51 -4.90 19.89 25.55
C LYS A 51 -3.82 20.85 25.07
N HIS A 52 -3.15 20.54 23.97
CA HIS A 52 -2.15 21.43 23.36
C HIS A 52 -2.74 22.77 22.94
N LYS A 53 -3.89 22.74 22.27
CA LYS A 53 -4.59 23.96 21.84
C LYS A 53 -4.99 24.86 23.02
N LEU A 54 -5.40 24.28 24.15
CA LEU A 54 -5.71 25.03 25.37
C LEU A 54 -4.46 25.63 26.04
N SER A 55 -3.30 24.98 25.91
CA SER A 55 -2.04 25.46 26.48
C SER A 55 -1.26 26.43 25.59
N ALA A 56 -1.60 26.51 24.29
CA ALA A 56 -0.98 27.44 23.36
C ALA A 56 -1.41 28.89 23.66
N LYS A 57 -0.49 29.85 23.53
CA LYS A 57 -0.82 31.28 23.72
C LYS A 57 -1.96 31.68 22.77
N ALA A 58 -2.97 32.36 23.32
CA ALA A 58 -4.11 32.86 22.56
C ALA A 58 -3.63 33.67 21.34
N GLY A 59 -3.92 33.16 20.13
CA GLY A 59 -3.65 33.86 18.87
C GLY A 59 -2.58 33.23 17.95
N ALA A 60 -1.89 32.17 18.37
CA ALA A 60 -0.95 31.45 17.50
C ALA A 60 -1.42 30.01 17.28
N ASP A 61 -2.37 29.80 16.36
CA ASP A 61 -2.54 28.47 15.79
C ASP A 61 -1.26 28.17 14.99
N PRO A 62 -0.51 27.10 15.33
CA PRO A 62 0.68 26.78 14.56
C PRO A 62 0.30 26.45 13.11
N PRO A 63 1.18 26.78 12.13
CA PRO A 63 0.91 26.49 10.73
C PRO A 63 0.58 25.00 10.57
N THR A 64 -0.58 24.71 10.00
CA THR A 64 -0.94 23.34 9.65
C THR A 64 -0.34 23.03 8.28
N LEU A 65 0.45 21.96 8.20
CA LEU A 65 0.98 21.48 6.93
C LEU A 65 -0.17 21.22 5.94
N THR A 66 -0.14 21.91 4.81
CA THR A 66 -1.12 21.72 3.75
C THR A 66 -0.55 20.81 2.66
N THR A 67 -1.41 20.09 1.94
CA THR A 67 -0.99 19.29 0.78
C THR A 67 -0.32 20.09 -0.34
N LYS A 68 -0.40 21.43 -0.30
CA LYS A 68 0.28 22.32 -1.25
C LYS A 68 1.78 22.50 -0.95
N GLU A 69 2.19 22.24 0.29
CA GLU A 69 3.60 22.31 0.72
C GLU A 69 4.34 20.98 0.48
N LEU A 70 3.61 19.95 0.05
CA LEU A 70 4.14 18.65 -0.28
C LEU A 70 4.64 18.64 -1.74
N ASP A 71 5.76 17.97 -1.99
CA ASP A 71 6.25 17.70 -3.35
C ASP A 71 5.11 17.17 -4.22
N LEU A 72 4.96 17.73 -5.44
CA LEU A 72 3.85 17.42 -6.36
C LEU A 72 3.68 15.91 -6.58
N ALA A 73 4.77 15.16 -6.63
CA ALA A 73 4.75 13.73 -6.84
C ALA A 73 4.22 12.98 -5.60
N ILE A 74 4.62 13.41 -4.40
CA ILE A 74 4.12 12.85 -3.14
C ILE A 74 2.65 13.24 -2.91
N ALA A 75 2.26 14.47 -3.28
CA ALA A 75 0.88 14.93 -3.23
C ALA A 75 -0.02 14.12 -4.17
N ALA A 76 0.41 13.85 -5.40
CA ALA A 76 -0.32 13.01 -6.35
C ALA A 76 -0.52 11.59 -5.80
N CYS A 77 0.54 10.98 -5.24
CA CYS A 77 0.49 9.67 -4.62
C CYS A 77 -0.49 9.63 -3.42
N SER A 78 -0.40 10.62 -2.52
CA SER A 78 -1.30 10.76 -1.37
C SER A 78 -2.76 10.91 -1.78
N ASN A 79 -3.04 11.75 -2.77
CA ASN A 79 -4.38 11.94 -3.33
C ASN A 79 -4.93 10.65 -3.94
N LYS A 80 -4.10 9.88 -4.66
CA LYS A 80 -4.50 8.60 -5.23
C LYS A 80 -4.85 7.57 -4.16
N MET A 81 -4.02 7.44 -3.13
CA MET A 81 -4.31 6.56 -1.98
C MET A 81 -5.61 6.95 -1.29
N LYS A 82 -5.87 8.24 -1.13
CA LYS A 82 -7.12 8.76 -0.58
C LYS A 82 -8.31 8.41 -1.47
N GLU A 83 -8.21 8.63 -2.77
CA GLU A 83 -9.26 8.29 -3.75
C GLU A 83 -9.64 6.80 -3.65
N MET A 84 -8.65 5.91 -3.64
CA MET A 84 -8.87 4.46 -3.51
C MET A 84 -9.55 4.10 -2.19
N SER A 85 -9.08 4.67 -1.06
CA SER A 85 -9.72 4.44 0.24
C SER A 85 -11.18 4.91 0.28
N VAL A 86 -11.49 6.07 -0.33
CA VAL A 86 -12.86 6.59 -0.41
C VAL A 86 -13.75 5.69 -1.27
N LYS A 87 -13.25 5.20 -2.41
CA LYS A 87 -13.99 4.26 -3.27
C LYS A 87 -14.38 2.98 -2.51
N ARG A 88 -13.47 2.40 -1.74
CA ARG A 88 -13.72 1.21 -0.89
C ARG A 88 -14.75 1.45 0.20
N GLN A 89 -14.74 2.65 0.76
CA GLN A 89 -15.74 3.08 1.73
C GLN A 89 -17.13 3.27 1.08
N GLN A 90 -17.25 3.21 -0.25
CA GLN A 90 -18.47 3.35 -1.05
C GLN A 90 -19.27 4.61 -0.66
N ALA A 91 -18.56 5.74 -0.52
CA ALA A 91 -19.16 7.03 -0.18
C ALA A 91 -20.13 6.98 1.02
N SER A 92 -19.80 6.18 2.05
CA SER A 92 -20.58 6.19 3.29
C SER A 92 -20.73 7.63 3.77
N SER A 93 -21.99 8.06 3.94
CA SER A 93 -22.34 9.41 4.38
C SER A 93 -21.93 9.58 5.83
N PHE A 94 -20.64 9.72 6.08
CA PHE A 94 -20.16 9.99 7.43
C PHE A 94 -20.65 11.38 7.84
N LEU A 95 -21.27 11.42 9.00
CA LEU A 95 -21.52 12.62 9.81
C LEU A 95 -20.33 13.58 9.72
N ARG A 96 -20.62 14.90 9.77
CA ARG A 96 -19.60 15.97 9.82
C ARG A 96 -18.45 15.56 10.73
N ARG A 97 -17.28 15.34 10.14
CA ARG A 97 -16.05 15.02 10.87
C ARG A 97 -15.47 16.30 11.45
N THR A 98 -15.07 16.27 12.72
CA THR A 98 -14.30 17.35 13.34
C THR A 98 -12.85 17.24 12.88
N SER A 99 -12.25 18.38 12.50
CA SER A 99 -10.83 18.44 12.17
C SER A 99 -10.03 18.76 13.42
N TRP A 100 -8.91 18.09 13.60
CA TRP A 100 -7.95 18.30 14.68
C TRP A 100 -6.54 18.01 14.16
N ALA A 101 -5.51 18.48 14.87
CA ALA A 101 -4.12 18.40 14.44
C ALA A 101 -3.26 17.62 15.44
N ILE A 102 -2.23 16.94 14.94
CA ILE A 102 -1.20 16.31 15.78
C ILE A 102 0.00 17.27 15.81
N TYR A 103 0.41 17.67 17.02
CA TYR A 103 1.41 18.73 17.19
C TYR A 103 2.82 18.20 17.35
N HIS A 104 2.97 16.99 17.92
CA HIS A 104 4.29 16.39 18.11
C HIS A 104 4.48 15.14 17.27
N LYS A 105 5.69 15.01 16.73
CA LYS A 105 6.11 13.83 15.95
C LYS A 105 5.93 12.53 16.72
N SER A 106 6.25 12.51 18.02
CA SER A 106 6.10 11.32 18.87
C SER A 106 4.66 10.84 18.96
N GLU A 107 3.69 11.75 19.07
CA GLU A 107 2.25 11.42 19.10
C GLU A 107 1.80 10.81 17.76
N PHE A 108 2.32 11.32 16.65
CA PHE A 108 2.05 10.76 15.32
C PHE A 108 2.65 9.36 15.15
N GLU A 109 3.93 9.18 15.53
CA GLU A 109 4.63 7.89 15.44
C GLU A 109 3.98 6.82 16.32
N GLU A 110 3.58 7.17 17.54
CA GLU A 110 2.87 6.27 18.45
C GLU A 110 1.51 5.86 17.87
N LEU A 111 0.73 6.82 17.35
CA LEU A 111 -0.57 6.54 16.73
C LEU A 111 -0.42 5.59 15.54
N ILE A 112 0.51 5.86 14.62
CA ILE A 112 0.77 5.01 13.46
C ILE A 112 1.23 3.62 13.88
N THR A 113 2.18 3.52 14.81
CA THR A 113 2.71 2.23 15.30
C THR A 113 1.61 1.37 15.91
N ASN A 114 0.77 1.96 16.78
CA ASN A 114 -0.29 1.22 17.45
C ASN A 114 -1.41 0.82 16.48
N ILE A 115 -1.80 1.69 15.54
CA ILE A 115 -2.76 1.34 14.49
C ILE A 115 -2.21 0.21 13.61
N SER A 116 -0.94 0.26 13.20
CA SER A 116 -0.33 -0.78 12.38
C SER A 116 -0.39 -2.14 13.07
N LYS A 117 -0.02 -2.21 14.36
CA LYS A 117 -0.11 -3.46 15.15
C LYS A 117 -1.54 -4.00 15.28
N LEU A 118 -2.52 -3.12 15.47
CA LEU A 118 -3.92 -3.53 15.51
C LEU A 118 -4.38 -4.09 14.16
N ILE A 119 -3.93 -3.49 13.05
CA ILE A 119 -4.23 -4.01 11.71
C ILE A 119 -3.48 -5.33 11.45
N ASP A 120 -2.23 -5.49 11.91
CA ASP A 120 -1.51 -6.77 11.84
C ASP A 120 -2.33 -7.88 12.52
N ASN A 121 -2.88 -7.60 13.71
CA ASN A 121 -3.74 -8.55 14.43
C ASN A 121 -5.04 -8.87 13.66
N LEU A 122 -5.65 -7.88 13.02
CA LEU A 122 -6.83 -8.10 12.16
C LEU A 122 -6.51 -9.01 10.97
N GLU A 123 -5.40 -8.73 10.28
CA GLU A 123 -4.94 -9.53 9.14
C GLU A 123 -4.52 -10.95 9.57
N MET A 124 -4.05 -11.15 10.80
CA MET A 124 -3.76 -12.47 11.35
C MET A 124 -5.03 -13.26 11.66
N LEU A 125 -6.05 -12.63 12.25
CA LEU A 125 -7.32 -13.28 12.58
C LEU A 125 -8.17 -13.55 11.34
N PHE A 126 -8.18 -12.63 10.39
CA PHE A 126 -8.95 -12.70 9.16
C PHE A 126 -8.03 -12.39 7.97
N PRO A 127 -7.27 -13.39 7.50
CA PRO A 127 -6.32 -13.21 6.43
C PRO A 127 -7.03 -12.85 5.12
N PRO A 128 -6.64 -11.76 4.45
CA PRO A 128 -7.28 -11.35 3.21
C PRO A 128 -6.95 -12.34 2.08
N PRO A 129 -7.88 -12.59 1.13
CA PRO A 129 -7.59 -13.40 -0.05
C PRO A 129 -6.45 -12.77 -0.87
N LYS A 130 -5.35 -13.52 -1.07
CA LYS A 130 -4.10 -13.05 -1.72
C LYS A 130 -4.31 -12.25 -3.03
N PRO A 131 -5.16 -12.67 -3.99
CA PRO A 131 -5.28 -12.00 -5.29
C PRO A 131 -5.83 -10.56 -5.19
N SER A 132 -6.71 -10.31 -4.22
CA SER A 132 -7.30 -8.98 -4.00
C SER A 132 -6.32 -8.01 -3.33
N PHE A 133 -5.46 -8.56 -2.47
CA PHE A 133 -4.56 -7.79 -1.62
C PHE A 133 -3.34 -7.26 -2.39
N GLU A 134 -2.75 -8.09 -3.27
CA GLU A 134 -1.60 -7.72 -4.10
C GLU A 134 -1.98 -6.70 -5.19
N ARG A 135 -3.18 -6.82 -5.78
CA ARG A 135 -3.68 -5.93 -6.84
C ARG A 135 -3.68 -4.45 -6.45
N THR A 136 -3.85 -4.15 -5.17
CA THR A 136 -3.86 -2.77 -4.66
C THR A 136 -2.47 -2.14 -4.62
N GLY A 137 -1.47 -2.90 -4.16
CA GLY A 137 -0.08 -2.44 -4.18
C GLY A 137 0.37 -2.18 -5.62
N ASP A 138 -0.04 -3.08 -6.51
CA ASP A 138 0.21 -3.00 -7.94
C ASP A 138 -0.37 -1.74 -8.60
N GLU A 139 -1.62 -1.39 -8.30
CA GLU A 139 -2.28 -0.21 -8.87
C GLU A 139 -1.54 1.08 -8.51
N ILE A 140 -1.01 1.18 -7.29
CA ILE A 140 -0.27 2.36 -6.84
C ILE A 140 1.14 2.38 -7.44
N ALA A 141 1.78 1.21 -7.54
CA ALA A 141 3.11 1.06 -8.13
C ALA A 141 3.15 1.50 -9.61
N ARG A 142 2.08 1.19 -10.36
CA ARG A 142 1.96 1.53 -11.79
C ARG A 142 1.86 3.03 -12.07
N ASN A 143 1.14 3.77 -11.22
CA ASN A 143 0.78 5.17 -11.48
C ASN A 143 1.73 6.17 -10.82
N SER A 144 2.81 5.70 -10.20
CA SER A 144 3.74 6.54 -9.44
C SER A 144 5.10 6.66 -10.15
N SER A 145 5.73 7.83 -9.99
CA SER A 145 7.12 8.05 -10.42
C SER A 145 8.09 7.26 -9.54
N GLU A 146 9.30 6.98 -10.02
CA GLU A 146 10.33 6.27 -9.25
C GLU A 146 10.64 6.97 -7.92
N GLN A 147 10.74 8.30 -7.91
CA GLN A 147 10.94 9.09 -6.70
C GLN A 147 9.76 8.90 -5.72
N SER A 148 8.52 8.94 -6.22
CA SER A 148 7.33 8.68 -5.39
C SER A 148 7.33 7.27 -4.83
N LEU A 149 7.79 6.28 -5.59
CA LEU A 149 7.87 4.88 -5.16
C LEU A 149 8.95 4.67 -4.10
N LYS A 150 10.10 5.33 -4.21
CA LYS A 150 11.12 5.35 -3.15
C LYS A 150 10.56 5.96 -1.87
N SER A 151 9.94 7.13 -1.97
CA SER A 151 9.30 7.79 -0.83
C SER A 151 8.18 6.93 -0.22
N LEU A 152 7.35 6.29 -1.05
CA LEU A 152 6.26 5.44 -0.60
C LEU A 152 6.76 4.14 0.04
N GLY A 153 7.79 3.51 -0.53
CA GLY A 153 8.43 2.32 0.03
C GLY A 153 9.07 2.60 1.40
N ASN A 154 9.69 3.77 1.56
CA ASN A 154 10.22 4.24 2.83
C ASN A 154 9.10 4.54 3.84
N ALA A 155 8.06 5.27 3.43
CA ALA A 155 6.92 5.61 4.29
C ALA A 155 6.08 4.40 4.70
N SER A 156 6.13 3.31 3.93
CA SER A 156 5.41 2.06 4.22
C SER A 156 6.23 1.09 5.06
N CYS A 157 7.48 1.43 5.42
CA CYS A 157 8.30 0.65 6.35
C CYS A 157 7.54 0.47 7.67
N ASP A 158 7.42 -0.78 8.12
CA ASP A 158 6.74 -1.15 9.37
C ASP A 158 5.26 -0.73 9.48
N VAL A 159 4.66 -0.26 8.37
CA VAL A 159 3.26 0.19 8.30
C VAL A 159 2.44 -0.66 7.35
N ASP A 160 2.95 -0.94 6.15
CA ASP A 160 2.23 -1.69 5.11
C ASP A 160 3.22 -2.46 4.23
N SER A 161 3.44 -3.73 4.59
CA SER A 161 4.40 -4.62 3.91
C SER A 161 4.05 -4.84 2.43
N THR A 162 2.77 -4.87 2.07
CA THR A 162 2.30 -5.04 0.69
C THR A 162 2.61 -3.83 -0.17
N VAL A 163 2.33 -2.62 0.33
CA VAL A 163 2.67 -1.39 -0.40
C VAL A 163 4.18 -1.23 -0.49
N ARG A 164 4.91 -1.56 0.59
CA ARG A 164 6.38 -1.57 0.56
C ARG A 164 6.91 -2.53 -0.48
N ALA A 165 6.44 -3.77 -0.51
CA ALA A 165 6.88 -4.78 -1.47
C ALA A 165 6.59 -4.34 -2.91
N ALA A 166 5.37 -3.86 -3.20
CA ALA A 166 5.03 -3.36 -4.53
C ALA A 166 5.85 -2.13 -4.95
N SER A 167 6.08 -1.19 -4.02
CA SER A 167 6.85 0.02 -4.31
C SER A 167 8.34 -0.27 -4.50
N MET A 168 8.94 -1.05 -3.59
CA MET A 168 10.36 -1.39 -3.65
C MET A 168 10.66 -2.40 -4.77
N GLY A 169 9.76 -3.33 -5.06
CA GLY A 169 9.87 -4.22 -6.22
C GLY A 169 9.88 -3.44 -7.53
N ALA A 170 9.03 -2.41 -7.65
CA ALA A 170 9.02 -1.52 -8.81
C ALA A 170 10.26 -0.61 -8.93
N VAL A 171 11.00 -0.39 -7.85
CA VAL A 171 12.24 0.41 -7.83
C VAL A 171 13.48 -0.46 -8.05
N LEU A 172 13.59 -1.59 -7.35
CA LEU A 172 14.82 -2.39 -7.25
C LEU A 172 14.97 -3.44 -8.35
N GLY A 173 13.91 -3.80 -9.06
CA GLY A 173 13.95 -4.85 -10.07
C GLY A 173 12.89 -4.71 -11.13
N HIS A 174 12.85 -5.66 -12.06
CA HIS A 174 11.73 -5.74 -12.99
C HIS A 174 10.44 -6.03 -12.25
N TYR A 175 9.41 -5.31 -12.62
CA TYR A 175 8.10 -5.44 -12.02
C TYR A 175 7.12 -5.98 -13.05
N TYR A 176 6.53 -7.12 -12.73
CA TYR A 176 5.64 -7.88 -13.62
C TYR A 176 4.27 -7.99 -12.99
N SER A 177 3.22 -7.67 -13.73
CA SER A 177 1.85 -7.82 -13.23
C SER A 177 0.88 -8.14 -14.36
N ASN A 178 -0.03 -9.10 -14.13
CA ASN A 178 -0.97 -9.59 -15.14
C ASN A 178 -0.28 -10.09 -16.42
N ILE A 179 0.57 -11.10 -16.28
CA ILE A 179 1.32 -11.72 -17.38
C ILE A 179 0.70 -13.08 -17.68
N ALA A 180 0.29 -13.30 -18.93
CA ALA A 180 -0.24 -14.56 -19.41
C ALA A 180 0.62 -15.05 -20.58
N VAL A 181 1.25 -16.21 -20.41
CA VAL A 181 2.14 -16.80 -21.42
C VAL A 181 1.56 -18.12 -21.89
N HIS A 182 1.08 -18.15 -23.13
CA HIS A 182 0.66 -19.36 -23.84
C HIS A 182 1.71 -19.83 -24.86
N GLY A 183 2.66 -18.97 -25.22
CA GLY A 183 3.81 -19.28 -26.07
C GLY A 183 5.10 -19.48 -25.26
N LYS A 184 6.23 -18.98 -25.76
CA LYS A 184 7.51 -18.99 -25.02
C LYS A 184 7.78 -17.62 -24.43
N ALA A 185 8.20 -17.56 -23.17
CA ALA A 185 8.67 -16.32 -22.59
C ALA A 185 9.91 -16.53 -21.71
N GLN A 186 10.79 -15.55 -21.74
CA GLN A 186 11.87 -15.39 -20.77
C GLN A 186 11.55 -14.18 -19.90
N VAL A 187 11.47 -14.41 -18.59
CA VAL A 187 11.14 -13.41 -17.57
C VAL A 187 12.35 -13.24 -16.67
N GLY A 188 12.80 -12.00 -16.49
CA GLY A 188 14.00 -11.67 -15.74
C GLY A 188 15.20 -11.36 -16.65
N ASP A 189 16.29 -10.98 -15.98
CA ASP A 189 17.55 -10.66 -16.65
C ASP A 189 18.27 -11.91 -17.13
N THR A 190 18.88 -11.82 -18.30
CA THR A 190 19.68 -12.88 -18.91
C THR A 190 21.14 -12.47 -18.97
N PHE A 191 22.03 -13.33 -18.49
CA PHE A 191 23.46 -13.10 -18.43
C PHE A 191 24.15 -14.16 -19.29
N SER A 192 25.04 -13.75 -20.18
CA SER A 192 26.00 -14.67 -20.78
C SER A 192 27.17 -14.93 -19.84
N ASP A 193 27.81 -16.09 -19.98
CA ASP A 193 28.89 -16.54 -19.09
C ASP A 193 30.12 -15.60 -19.09
N ASP A 194 30.28 -14.80 -20.15
CA ASP A 194 31.36 -13.83 -20.34
C ASP A 194 31.00 -12.40 -19.86
N TRP A 195 29.81 -12.19 -19.30
CA TRP A 195 29.38 -10.85 -18.90
C TRP A 195 30.06 -10.35 -17.60
N GLN A 196 30.63 -9.15 -17.64
CA GLN A 196 31.47 -8.54 -16.61
C GLN A 196 31.14 -7.08 -16.24
N GLY A 197 30.12 -6.44 -16.82
CA GLY A 197 29.86 -5.00 -16.61
C GLY A 197 28.53 -4.67 -15.93
N ALA A 198 28.10 -3.42 -16.09
CA ALA A 198 27.03 -2.85 -15.27
C ALA A 198 25.62 -3.38 -15.59
N HIS A 199 24.82 -3.54 -14.54
CA HIS A 199 23.40 -3.84 -14.69
C HIS A 199 22.64 -2.65 -15.29
N GLY A 200 21.75 -2.97 -16.22
CA GLY A 200 20.77 -2.05 -16.81
C GLY A 200 19.63 -1.73 -15.85
N MET A 201 18.73 -0.85 -16.31
CA MET A 201 17.61 -0.37 -15.52
C MET A 201 16.53 -1.45 -15.33
N SER A 202 15.74 -1.29 -14.27
CA SER A 202 14.50 -2.02 -14.05
C SER A 202 13.42 -1.61 -15.06
N HIS A 203 12.56 -2.56 -15.43
CA HIS A 203 11.45 -2.39 -16.40
C HIS A 203 10.12 -2.74 -15.73
N ARG A 204 9.02 -2.16 -16.22
CA ARG A 204 7.66 -2.48 -15.77
C ARG A 204 6.87 -3.13 -16.89
N TYR A 205 6.44 -4.37 -16.69
CA TYR A 205 5.65 -5.16 -17.64
C TYR A 205 4.24 -5.36 -17.09
N HIS A 206 3.23 -4.98 -17.87
CA HIS A 206 1.83 -5.14 -17.48
C HIS A 206 0.96 -5.63 -18.63
N GLY A 207 0.08 -6.59 -18.35
CA GLY A 207 -0.93 -7.03 -19.31
C GLY A 207 -0.34 -7.74 -20.52
N VAL A 208 0.84 -8.34 -20.37
CA VAL A 208 1.51 -9.05 -21.46
C VAL A 208 0.77 -10.36 -21.70
N LEU A 209 0.24 -10.52 -22.91
CA LEU A 209 -0.33 -11.77 -23.40
C LEU A 209 0.57 -12.31 -24.51
N VAL A 210 1.21 -13.45 -24.26
CA VAL A 210 2.01 -14.15 -25.28
C VAL A 210 1.15 -15.28 -25.84
N GLY A 211 0.70 -15.15 -27.09
CA GLY A 211 -0.07 -16.20 -27.77
C GLY A 211 0.74 -17.48 -28.01
N GLY A 212 0.08 -18.57 -28.42
CA GLY A 212 0.70 -19.90 -28.52
C GLY A 212 1.95 -20.02 -29.41
N SER A 213 2.03 -19.24 -30.49
CA SER A 213 3.22 -19.12 -31.35
C SER A 213 4.14 -17.95 -30.99
N GLY A 214 3.75 -17.15 -29.99
CA GLY A 214 4.45 -15.96 -29.57
C GLY A 214 5.71 -16.26 -28.77
N LYS A 215 6.67 -15.35 -28.86
CA LYS A 215 7.88 -15.31 -28.05
C LYS A 215 7.95 -13.94 -27.36
N ALA A 216 8.37 -13.88 -26.10
CA ALA A 216 8.58 -12.63 -25.38
C ALA A 216 9.81 -12.69 -24.46
N LEU A 217 10.63 -11.64 -24.47
CA LEU A 217 11.66 -11.40 -23.47
C LEU A 217 11.20 -10.22 -22.62
N MET A 218 11.05 -10.43 -21.32
CA MET A 218 10.65 -9.42 -20.35
C MET A 218 11.74 -9.32 -19.30
N GLY A 219 12.74 -8.49 -19.57
CA GLY A 219 13.95 -8.28 -18.76
C GLY A 219 15.07 -7.70 -19.61
N ASN A 220 16.23 -7.46 -19.02
CA ASN A 220 17.43 -7.09 -19.74
C ASN A 220 18.16 -8.34 -20.25
N LYS A 221 18.91 -8.17 -21.33
CA LYS A 221 19.83 -9.19 -21.83
C LYS A 221 21.23 -8.60 -21.85
N TYR A 222 22.19 -9.35 -21.30
CA TYR A 222 23.59 -8.98 -21.31
C TYR A 222 24.41 -10.10 -21.96
N GLY A 223 24.91 -9.82 -23.17
CA GLY A 223 25.79 -10.70 -23.94
C GLY A 223 25.15 -12.01 -24.45
N GLY A 224 25.95 -12.82 -25.14
CA GLY A 224 25.62 -14.17 -25.59
C GLY A 224 24.52 -14.32 -26.66
N LYS A 225 24.25 -15.59 -27.02
CA LYS A 225 23.18 -16.00 -27.95
C LYS A 225 21.81 -15.57 -27.38
N SER A 226 20.97 -15.01 -28.23
CA SER A 226 19.68 -14.42 -27.83
C SER A 226 18.61 -15.48 -27.59
N PHE A 227 17.67 -15.16 -26.70
CA PHE A 227 16.35 -15.82 -26.64
C PHE A 227 15.66 -15.88 -28.02
N TRP A 228 16.01 -14.91 -28.87
CA TRP A 228 15.52 -14.75 -30.24
C TRP A 228 16.30 -15.53 -31.29
N ASP A 229 17.48 -16.05 -30.94
CA ASP A 229 18.40 -16.72 -31.86
C ASP A 229 18.18 -18.23 -31.72
N ASP A 230 17.13 -18.73 -32.38
CA ASP A 230 17.00 -20.17 -32.65
C ASP A 230 18.27 -20.67 -33.38
#